data_AF-A0A9E4K5P6-F1
#
_entry.id   AF-A0A9E4K5P6-F1
#
_cell.length_a   1.000
_cell.length_b   1.000
_cell.length_c   1.000
_cell.angle_alpha   90.00
_cell.angle_beta   90.00
_cell.angle_gamma   90.00
#
_symmetry.space_group_name_H-M   'P 1'
#
loop_
_entity.id
_entity.type
_entity.pdbx_description
1 polymer ?
#
loop_
_entity_poly.entity_id
_entity_poly.type
_entity_poly.pdbx_seq_one_letter_code
_entity_poly.pdbx_strand_id
1 'polypeptide(L)'
;MRYRIYCLLFLLLARPLDLFAAESPADPLNSVMWHEMHQRLLDGAPVVFDERVRVSAPAVAEDSLNLPLWIDATALGEVERLLVFAELNPIPKVLDMQPLKAAPRIGLRIKVQQATPVRAAALTADGVWHLGGVLVDAAGGGCTAPSMGSGSSDWADRLGEVTARLWSRENHSRLRASIVHPMDTGLVAGIPAFYLEQLEIRASGGDLISRLALFEPIAENPVLTLDLPKVKQLTMAGRDNNGNPVEAQISESSQTGSNRL
;
A
#
# COMPACT_ATOMS: atom_id res chain seq x y z
N MET A 1 58.40 56.56 -4.19
CA MET A 1 57.06 57.02 -4.63
C MET A 1 56.66 56.22 -5.87
N ARG A 2 55.42 55.70 -5.91
CA ARG A 2 54.72 54.92 -6.97
C ARG A 2 54.65 53.40 -6.76
N TYR A 3 53.68 52.99 -5.95
CA TYR A 3 53.07 51.65 -5.97
C TYR A 3 52.19 51.50 -7.22
N ARG A 4 52.35 50.40 -7.96
CA ARG A 4 51.40 49.97 -9.02
C ARG A 4 50.58 48.81 -8.47
N ILE A 5 49.32 49.08 -8.15
CA ILE A 5 48.32 48.09 -7.77
C ILE A 5 47.77 47.49 -9.07
N TYR A 6 47.97 46.19 -9.28
CA TYR A 6 47.28 45.44 -10.33
C TYR A 6 46.02 44.82 -9.72
N CYS A 7 44.84 45.35 -10.08
CA CYS A 7 43.56 44.69 -9.85
C CYS A 7 43.45 43.49 -10.79
N LEU A 8 43.62 42.27 -10.27
CA LEU A 8 43.16 41.06 -10.97
C LEU A 8 41.63 40.98 -10.83
N LEU A 9 40.93 41.21 -11.94
CA LEU A 9 39.50 40.99 -12.07
C LEU A 9 39.26 39.48 -12.28
N PHE A 10 38.83 38.78 -11.23
CA PHE A 10 38.43 37.38 -11.31
C PHE A 10 37.02 37.28 -11.91
N LEU A 11 36.94 37.03 -13.22
CA LEU A 11 35.67 36.73 -13.91
C LEU A 11 35.26 35.27 -13.59
N LEU A 12 34.38 35.11 -12.61
CA LEU A 12 33.66 33.86 -12.34
C LEU A 12 32.71 33.58 -13.53
N LEU A 13 33.14 32.70 -14.43
CA LEU A 13 32.28 32.08 -15.44
C LEU A 13 31.28 31.16 -14.72
N ALA A 14 30.12 31.70 -14.35
CA ALA A 14 28.97 30.89 -13.96
C ALA A 14 28.52 30.09 -15.20
N ARG A 15 28.82 28.79 -15.23
CA ARG A 15 28.23 27.89 -16.22
C ARG A 15 26.75 27.71 -15.86
N PRO A 16 25.82 27.92 -16.80
CA PRO A 16 24.45 27.49 -16.57
C PRO A 16 24.48 25.98 -16.33
N LEU A 17 23.93 25.54 -15.20
CA LEU A 17 23.53 24.14 -15.07
C LEU A 17 22.37 23.96 -16.06
N ASP A 18 22.66 23.32 -17.18
CA ASP A 18 21.61 22.78 -18.04
C ASP A 18 20.91 21.70 -17.22
N LEU A 19 19.79 22.07 -16.61
CA LEU A 19 18.85 21.15 -16.00
C LEU A 19 18.17 20.40 -17.15
N PHE A 20 18.84 19.39 -17.69
CA PHE A 20 18.20 18.43 -18.58
C PHE A 20 17.08 17.78 -17.77
N ALA A 21 15.84 18.10 -18.11
CA ALA A 21 14.70 17.32 -17.67
C ALA A 21 14.95 15.90 -18.18
N ALA A 22 15.33 14.99 -17.26
CA ALA A 22 15.46 13.59 -17.59
C ALA A 22 14.10 13.14 -18.15
N GLU A 23 14.11 12.66 -19.40
CA GLU A 23 12.91 12.10 -20.01
C GLU A 23 12.45 10.94 -19.13
N SER A 24 11.22 11.03 -18.61
CA SER A 24 10.66 9.97 -17.78
C SER A 24 10.72 8.65 -18.55
N PRO A 25 11.15 7.54 -17.92
CA PRO A 25 11.23 6.27 -18.62
C PRO A 25 9.86 5.91 -19.23
N ALA A 26 9.89 5.33 -20.43
CA ALA A 26 8.68 4.88 -21.10
C ALA A 26 7.95 3.85 -20.23
N ASP A 27 6.64 4.03 -20.06
CA ASP A 27 5.84 3.15 -19.22
C ASP A 27 5.65 1.77 -19.88
N PRO A 28 6.10 0.66 -19.24
CA PRO A 28 5.96 -0.68 -19.80
C PRO A 28 4.50 -1.13 -19.98
N LEU A 29 3.55 -0.54 -19.24
CA LEU A 29 2.12 -0.85 -19.37
C LEU A 29 1.39 0.07 -20.36
N ASN A 30 2.09 1.06 -20.94
CA ASN A 30 1.53 2.07 -21.84
C ASN A 30 0.22 2.71 -21.31
N SER A 31 0.16 2.96 -20.01
CA SER A 31 -1.01 3.54 -19.37
C SER A 31 -1.18 5.01 -19.77
N VAL A 32 -2.41 5.36 -20.17
CA VAL A 32 -2.80 6.74 -20.45
C VAL A 32 -2.83 7.61 -19.19
N MET A 33 -2.92 6.99 -18.00
CA MET A 33 -2.99 7.67 -16.71
C MET A 33 -1.62 7.82 -16.05
N TRP A 34 -0.56 7.21 -16.59
CA TRP A 34 0.74 7.11 -15.91
C TRP A 34 1.28 8.48 -15.49
N HIS A 35 1.27 9.45 -16.41
CA HIS A 35 1.76 10.80 -16.12
C HIS A 35 1.03 11.43 -14.92
N GLU A 36 -0.30 11.28 -14.88
CA GLU A 36 -1.10 11.80 -13.78
C GLU A 36 -0.80 11.07 -12.46
N MET A 37 -0.65 9.75 -12.47
CA MET A 37 -0.33 8.97 -11.27
C MET A 37 1.06 9.33 -10.73
N HIS A 38 2.04 9.49 -11.61
CA HIS A 38 3.38 9.93 -11.26
C HIS A 38 3.37 11.30 -10.55
N GLN A 39 2.61 12.26 -11.09
CA GLN A 39 2.49 13.58 -10.47
C GLN A 39 1.71 13.57 -9.15
N ARG A 40 0.55 12.91 -9.10
CA ARG A 40 -0.38 12.99 -7.96
C ARG A 40 0.01 12.11 -6.78
N LEU A 41 0.60 10.94 -7.04
CA LEU A 41 0.85 9.93 -6.01
C LEU A 41 2.32 9.83 -5.60
N LEU A 42 3.23 10.19 -6.51
CA LEU A 42 4.68 10.12 -6.31
C LEU A 42 5.32 11.51 -6.36
N ASP A 43 4.53 12.59 -6.39
CA ASP A 43 4.97 13.99 -6.38
C ASP A 43 5.94 14.34 -7.52
N GLY A 44 5.86 13.64 -8.65
CA GLY A 44 6.79 13.81 -9.78
C GLY A 44 8.24 13.40 -9.47
N ALA A 45 8.48 12.68 -8.35
CA ALA A 45 9.80 12.25 -7.91
C ALA A 45 10.48 11.29 -8.90
N PRO A 46 11.80 11.05 -8.81
CA PRO A 46 12.49 10.10 -9.67
C PRO A 46 11.87 8.70 -9.61
N VAL A 47 11.68 8.09 -10.78
CA VAL A 47 11.05 6.78 -10.95
C VAL A 47 11.88 5.89 -11.86
N VAL A 48 11.90 4.59 -11.56
CA VAL A 48 12.42 3.53 -12.43
C VAL A 48 11.45 2.36 -12.47
N PHE A 49 11.23 1.78 -13.65
CA PHE A 49 10.52 0.50 -13.74
C PHE A 49 11.49 -0.64 -13.46
N ASP A 50 11.19 -1.47 -12.48
CA ASP A 50 12.14 -2.40 -11.87
C ASP A 50 11.51 -3.77 -11.61
N GLU A 51 12.05 -4.80 -12.26
CA GLU A 51 11.59 -6.20 -12.14
C GLU A 51 11.75 -6.78 -10.72
N ARG A 52 12.52 -6.11 -9.85
CA ARG A 52 12.64 -6.46 -8.42
C ARG A 52 11.38 -6.12 -7.63
N VAL A 53 10.53 -5.23 -8.14
CA VAL A 53 9.20 -4.96 -7.59
C VAL A 53 8.20 -5.83 -8.35
N ARG A 54 7.77 -6.91 -7.71
CA ARG A 54 6.85 -7.87 -8.32
C ARG A 54 5.44 -7.60 -7.86
N VAL A 55 4.54 -7.40 -8.81
CA VAL A 55 3.09 -7.35 -8.58
C VAL A 55 2.49 -8.56 -9.26
N SER A 56 1.71 -9.35 -8.52
CA SER A 56 1.02 -10.53 -9.03
C SER A 56 -0.46 -10.42 -8.76
N ALA A 57 -1.25 -10.67 -9.79
CA ALA A 57 -2.71 -10.72 -9.77
C ALA A 57 -3.18 -11.72 -10.85
N PRO A 58 -4.41 -12.24 -10.76
CA PRO A 58 -5.07 -12.87 -11.89
C PRO A 58 -5.10 -11.93 -13.11
N ALA A 59 -4.99 -12.48 -14.31
CA ALA A 59 -5.10 -11.69 -15.55
C ALA A 59 -6.49 -11.06 -15.72
N VAL A 60 -7.53 -11.70 -15.16
CA VAL A 60 -8.92 -11.24 -15.20
C VAL A 60 -9.49 -11.23 -13.77
N ALA A 61 -10.10 -10.12 -13.38
CA ALA A 61 -10.86 -9.98 -12.15
C ALA A 61 -12.28 -10.54 -12.34
N GLU A 62 -12.44 -11.84 -12.14
CA GLU A 62 -13.75 -12.53 -12.21
C GLU A 62 -14.75 -11.94 -11.19
N ASP A 63 -14.26 -11.62 -9.99
CA ASP A 63 -14.97 -10.83 -9.01
C ASP A 63 -14.27 -9.47 -8.84
N SER A 64 -14.89 -8.43 -9.38
CA SER A 64 -14.36 -7.06 -9.32
C SER A 64 -14.37 -6.48 -7.90
N LEU A 65 -15.03 -7.11 -6.93
CA LEU A 65 -14.99 -6.72 -5.51
C LEU A 65 -13.82 -7.36 -4.74
N ASN A 66 -13.21 -8.42 -5.29
CA ASN A 66 -12.25 -9.26 -4.59
C ASN A 66 -11.08 -9.68 -5.48
N LEU A 67 -10.39 -8.73 -6.12
CA LEU A 67 -9.16 -9.02 -6.87
C LEU A 67 -8.00 -9.31 -5.89
N PRO A 68 -7.45 -10.53 -5.82
CA PRO A 68 -6.30 -10.80 -4.97
C PRO A 68 -5.02 -10.23 -5.58
N LEU A 69 -4.25 -9.55 -4.73
CA LEU A 69 -2.95 -8.99 -5.04
C LEU A 69 -1.87 -9.58 -4.14
N TRP A 70 -0.70 -9.83 -4.73
CA TRP A 70 0.52 -10.12 -4.02
C TRP A 70 1.64 -9.21 -4.51
N ILE A 71 2.22 -8.44 -3.61
CA ILE A 71 3.30 -7.49 -3.90
C ILE A 71 4.55 -7.93 -3.16
N ASP A 72 5.68 -7.97 -3.85
CA ASP A 72 6.98 -8.32 -3.29
C ASP A 72 8.09 -7.40 -3.83
N ALA A 73 8.62 -6.55 -2.96
CA ALA A 73 9.76 -5.66 -3.25
C ALA A 73 11.01 -6.02 -2.45
N THR A 74 11.07 -7.21 -1.84
CA THR A 74 12.19 -7.63 -0.97
C THR A 74 13.54 -7.68 -1.67
N ALA A 75 13.56 -7.83 -3.00
CA ALA A 75 14.78 -7.84 -3.79
C ALA A 75 15.47 -6.46 -3.88
N LEU A 76 14.81 -5.38 -3.41
CA LEU A 76 15.41 -4.05 -3.27
C LEU A 76 16.22 -3.90 -1.97
N GLY A 77 16.02 -4.77 -0.98
CA GLY A 77 16.55 -4.58 0.37
C GLY A 77 15.68 -3.63 1.19
N GLU A 78 16.27 -2.55 1.70
CA GLU A 78 15.58 -1.56 2.54
C GLU A 78 14.63 -0.69 1.70
N VAL A 79 13.36 -0.65 2.09
CA VAL A 79 12.30 0.13 1.44
C VAL A 79 11.61 0.96 2.52
N GLU A 80 11.61 2.28 2.36
CA GLU A 80 11.03 3.22 3.32
C GLU A 80 9.51 3.26 3.23
N ARG A 81 8.97 3.14 2.01
CA ARG A 81 7.54 3.24 1.72
C ARG A 81 7.16 2.35 0.54
N LEU A 82 6.06 1.63 0.66
CA LEU A 82 5.47 0.80 -0.40
C LEU A 82 4.06 1.31 -0.68
N LEU A 83 3.87 1.92 -1.84
CA LEU A 83 2.60 2.45 -2.30
C LEU A 83 1.98 1.49 -3.32
N VAL A 84 0.70 1.15 -3.16
CA VAL A 84 -0.06 0.34 -4.11
C VAL A 84 -1.23 1.17 -4.64
N PHE A 85 -1.45 1.13 -5.95
CA PHE A 85 -2.52 1.86 -6.61
C PHE A 85 -3.03 1.16 -7.88
N ALA A 86 -4.28 1.43 -8.23
CA ALA A 86 -4.92 0.96 -9.46
C ALA A 86 -5.32 2.19 -10.29
N GLU A 87 -4.72 2.38 -11.46
CA GLU A 87 -4.70 3.69 -12.12
C GLU A 87 -6.08 4.17 -12.62
N LEU A 88 -6.91 3.25 -13.11
CA LEU A 88 -8.22 3.56 -13.68
C LEU A 88 -9.38 3.38 -12.68
N ASN A 89 -9.07 3.18 -11.40
CA ASN A 89 -10.07 3.25 -10.35
C ASN A 89 -10.42 4.73 -10.04
N PRO A 90 -11.68 5.06 -9.73
CA PRO A 90 -12.06 6.42 -9.31
C PRO A 90 -11.29 6.91 -8.07
N ILE A 91 -10.91 5.97 -7.20
CA ILE A 91 -10.00 6.19 -6.07
C ILE A 91 -8.76 5.34 -6.35
N PRO A 92 -7.66 5.92 -6.89
CA PRO A 92 -6.52 5.12 -7.33
C PRO A 92 -5.69 4.51 -6.19
N LYS A 93 -5.51 5.26 -5.10
CA LYS A 93 -4.66 4.86 -3.96
C LYS A 93 -5.33 3.71 -3.20
N VAL A 94 -4.59 2.62 -2.97
CA VAL A 94 -5.09 1.42 -2.28
C VAL A 94 -4.45 1.25 -0.91
N LEU A 95 -3.13 1.36 -0.85
CA LEU A 95 -2.33 1.11 0.34
C LEU A 95 -1.10 1.99 0.32
N ASP A 96 -0.71 2.46 1.49
CA ASP A 96 0.55 3.14 1.74
C ASP A 96 1.19 2.54 3.00
N MET A 97 2.16 1.66 2.79
CA MET A 97 2.82 0.89 3.84
C MET A 97 4.20 1.47 4.13
N GLN A 98 4.53 1.63 5.40
CA GLN A 98 5.89 1.84 5.90
C GLN A 98 6.37 0.49 6.48
N PRO A 99 7.22 -0.26 5.76
CA PRO A 99 7.63 -1.59 6.18
C PRO A 99 8.40 -1.59 7.50
N LEU A 100 9.26 -0.60 7.75
CA LEU A 100 10.09 -0.46 8.96
C LEU A 100 10.91 -1.72 9.26
N LYS A 101 10.40 -2.66 10.07
CA LYS A 101 11.07 -3.93 10.36
C LYS A 101 10.45 -5.10 9.59
N ALA A 102 9.24 -4.95 9.05
CA ALA A 102 8.62 -5.93 8.17
C ALA A 102 9.33 -5.97 6.81
N ALA A 103 9.21 -7.11 6.13
CA ALA A 103 9.59 -7.18 4.72
C ALA A 103 8.67 -6.25 3.89
N PRO A 104 9.18 -5.59 2.83
CA PRO A 104 8.37 -4.80 1.89
C PRO A 104 7.57 -5.71 0.95
N ARG A 105 6.65 -6.46 1.53
CA ARG A 105 5.86 -7.49 0.87
C ARG A 105 4.50 -7.58 1.55
N ILE A 106 3.45 -7.56 0.74
CA ILE A 106 2.09 -7.60 1.24
C ILE A 106 1.14 -8.33 0.31
N GLY A 107 0.25 -9.12 0.89
CA GLY A 107 -0.92 -9.69 0.23
C GLY A 107 -2.19 -9.01 0.69
N LEU A 108 -3.07 -8.66 -0.24
CA LEU A 108 -4.34 -8.02 0.02
C LEU A 108 -5.35 -8.33 -1.10
N ARG A 109 -6.60 -7.89 -0.93
CA ARG A 109 -7.62 -7.93 -1.98
C ARG A 109 -8.16 -6.52 -2.21
N ILE A 110 -8.46 -6.20 -3.46
CA ILE A 110 -8.94 -4.87 -3.84
C ILE A 110 -10.21 -4.96 -4.71
N LYS A 111 -10.93 -3.85 -4.76
CA LYS A 111 -12.02 -3.54 -5.67
C LYS A 111 -11.45 -2.89 -6.93
N VAL A 112 -11.92 -3.29 -8.11
CA VAL A 112 -11.55 -2.67 -9.39
C VAL A 112 -12.80 -2.23 -10.15
N GLN A 113 -12.73 -1.06 -10.79
CA GLN A 113 -13.89 -0.49 -11.48
C GLN A 113 -13.97 -0.89 -12.95
N GLN A 114 -12.84 -1.22 -13.57
CA GLN A 114 -12.67 -1.58 -14.97
C GLN A 114 -11.28 -2.21 -15.18
N ALA A 115 -10.99 -2.66 -16.40
CA ALA A 115 -9.64 -3.07 -16.77
C ALA A 115 -8.63 -1.96 -16.42
N THR A 116 -7.60 -2.30 -15.65
CA THR A 116 -6.74 -1.30 -15.02
C THR A 116 -5.32 -1.80 -14.81
N PRO A 117 -4.30 -0.96 -15.07
CA PRO A 117 -2.97 -1.17 -14.53
C PRO A 117 -3.01 -1.13 -12.99
N VAL A 118 -2.50 -2.17 -12.35
CA VAL A 118 -2.26 -2.21 -10.90
C VAL A 118 -0.76 -2.13 -10.67
N ARG A 119 -0.32 -1.17 -9.86
CA ARG A 119 1.10 -0.92 -9.58
C ARG A 119 1.43 -1.00 -8.12
N ALA A 120 2.69 -1.32 -7.88
CA ALA A 120 3.38 -1.06 -6.63
C ALA A 120 4.59 -0.17 -6.90
N ALA A 121 4.77 0.86 -6.09
CA ALA A 121 5.96 1.71 -6.08
C ALA A 121 6.64 1.57 -4.72
N ALA A 122 7.92 1.23 -4.71
CA ALA A 122 8.74 1.09 -3.52
C ALA A 122 9.79 2.21 -3.48
N LEU A 123 9.74 3.04 -2.44
CA LEU A 123 10.70 4.13 -2.21
C LEU A 123 11.91 3.60 -1.48
N THR A 124 13.08 3.75 -2.08
CA THR A 124 14.37 3.44 -1.45
C THR A 124 14.99 4.68 -0.81
N ALA A 125 15.96 4.47 0.08
CA ALA A 125 16.58 5.55 0.88
C ALA A 125 17.34 6.61 0.06
N ASP A 126 17.61 6.35 -1.22
CA ASP A 126 18.16 7.32 -2.17
C ASP A 126 17.10 8.24 -2.79
N GLY A 127 15.82 8.08 -2.43
CA GLY A 127 14.72 8.91 -2.89
C GLY A 127 14.13 8.50 -4.24
N VAL A 128 14.50 7.32 -4.75
CA VAL A 128 13.99 6.80 -6.03
C VAL A 128 12.81 5.85 -5.79
N TRP A 129 11.75 6.00 -6.58
CA TRP A 129 10.66 5.04 -6.62
C TRP A 129 10.94 3.94 -7.64
N HIS A 130 10.99 2.70 -7.17
CA HIS A 130 11.06 1.50 -8.00
C HIS A 130 9.65 0.97 -8.25
N LEU A 131 9.26 0.80 -9.50
CA LEU A 131 7.90 0.43 -9.88
C LEU A 131 7.83 -0.94 -10.55
N GLY A 132 6.84 -1.71 -10.12
CA GLY A 132 6.34 -2.88 -10.83
C GLY A 132 4.83 -2.78 -11.04
N GLY A 133 4.30 -3.55 -11.97
CA GLY A 133 2.86 -3.56 -12.20
C GLY A 133 2.42 -4.64 -13.17
N VAL A 134 1.12 -4.86 -13.20
CA VAL A 134 0.43 -5.77 -14.12
C VAL A 134 -0.83 -5.09 -14.63
N LEU A 135 -1.20 -5.40 -15.87
CA LEU A 135 -2.52 -5.05 -16.39
C LEU A 135 -3.51 -6.14 -15.99
N VAL A 136 -4.63 -5.75 -15.39
CA VAL A 136 -5.70 -6.66 -15.02
C VAL A 136 -6.93 -6.30 -15.83
N ASP A 137 -7.51 -7.27 -16.53
CA ASP A 137 -8.81 -7.12 -17.17
C ASP A 137 -9.94 -7.28 -16.15
N ALA A 138 -11.06 -6.57 -16.32
CA ALA A 138 -12.18 -6.65 -15.41
C ALA A 138 -13.49 -6.26 -16.09
N ALA A 139 -14.57 -7.01 -15.78
CA ALA A 139 -15.93 -6.64 -16.17
C ALA A 139 -16.36 -5.30 -15.54
N GLY A 140 -15.80 -4.98 -14.36
CA GLY A 140 -15.92 -3.68 -13.71
C GLY A 140 -17.00 -3.60 -12.63
N GLY A 141 -17.22 -2.39 -12.10
CA GLY A 141 -18.28 -2.10 -11.12
C GLY A 141 -17.94 -2.35 -9.65
N GLY A 142 -16.74 -2.85 -9.34
CA GLY A 142 -16.36 -3.22 -7.98
C GLY A 142 -16.33 -2.05 -6.99
N CYS A 143 -15.99 -0.83 -7.43
CA CYS A 143 -15.97 0.32 -6.54
C CYS A 143 -17.37 0.95 -6.35
N THR A 144 -18.36 0.53 -7.12
CA THR A 144 -19.73 1.09 -7.16
C THR A 144 -20.82 0.10 -6.73
N ALA A 145 -20.44 -1.04 -6.16
CA ALA A 145 -21.38 -1.97 -5.54
C ALA A 145 -21.43 -1.76 -4.02
N PRO A 146 -22.60 -1.92 -3.37
CA PRO A 146 -22.70 -1.85 -1.91
C PRO A 146 -21.92 -3.01 -1.27
N SER A 147 -21.38 -2.79 -0.07
CA SER A 147 -20.90 -3.89 0.77
C SER A 147 -22.07 -4.78 1.20
N MET A 148 -21.80 -6.08 1.35
CA MET A 148 -22.82 -7.04 1.80
C MET A 148 -23.06 -6.94 3.31
N GLY A 149 -22.03 -6.59 4.10
CA GLY A 149 -22.10 -6.51 5.55
C GLY A 149 -22.85 -5.29 6.11
N SER A 150 -22.82 -4.14 5.44
CA SER A 150 -23.38 -2.87 5.94
C SER A 150 -24.90 -2.88 6.18
N GLY A 151 -25.63 -3.82 5.60
CA GLY A 151 -27.08 -3.94 5.72
C GLY A 151 -27.59 -4.78 6.90
N SER A 152 -26.72 -5.41 7.70
CA SER A 152 -27.12 -6.35 8.76
C SER A 152 -26.82 -5.83 10.17
N SER A 153 -27.74 -6.02 11.13
CA SER A 153 -27.57 -5.62 12.53
C SER A 153 -26.39 -6.32 13.20
N ASP A 154 -26.21 -7.60 12.93
CA ASP A 154 -25.22 -8.46 13.57
C ASP A 154 -23.78 -8.10 13.18
N TRP A 155 -23.63 -7.35 12.09
CA TRP A 155 -22.33 -6.92 11.60
C TRP A 155 -21.80 -5.71 12.36
N ALA A 156 -22.69 -4.79 12.80
CA ALA A 156 -22.29 -3.63 13.60
C ALA A 156 -21.66 -4.04 14.94
N ASP A 157 -22.17 -5.10 15.57
CA ASP A 157 -21.64 -5.64 16.83
C ASP A 157 -20.25 -6.28 16.68
N ARG A 158 -19.88 -6.63 15.45
CA ARG A 158 -18.63 -7.33 15.11
C ARG A 158 -17.62 -6.44 14.40
N LEU A 159 -17.95 -5.17 14.19
CA LEU A 159 -17.08 -4.22 13.52
C LEU A 159 -15.70 -4.18 14.19
N GLY A 160 -14.65 -4.31 13.39
CA GLY A 160 -13.28 -4.30 13.86
C GLY A 160 -12.79 -5.61 14.48
N GLU A 161 -13.63 -6.66 14.58
CA GLU A 161 -13.18 -7.98 15.00
C GLU A 161 -12.07 -8.49 14.07
N VAL A 162 -10.95 -8.90 14.68
CA VAL A 162 -9.80 -9.44 13.95
C VAL A 162 -9.71 -10.94 14.14
N THR A 163 -9.69 -11.68 13.04
CA THR A 163 -9.28 -13.08 13.01
C THR A 163 -7.90 -13.17 12.38
N ALA A 164 -6.89 -13.65 13.12
CA ALA A 164 -5.53 -13.70 12.62
C ALA A 164 -4.82 -15.02 12.93
N ARG A 165 -3.81 -15.30 12.13
CA ARG A 165 -2.88 -16.41 12.34
C ARG A 165 -1.45 -15.95 12.09
N LEU A 166 -0.57 -16.34 13.02
CA LEU A 166 0.86 -16.07 12.97
C LEU A 166 1.60 -17.39 12.81
N TRP A 167 2.34 -17.55 11.71
CA TRP A 167 3.17 -18.72 11.48
C TRP A 167 4.63 -18.39 11.70
N SER A 168 5.28 -19.21 12.53
CA SER A 168 6.73 -19.22 12.68
C SER A 168 7.37 -19.88 11.44
N ARG A 169 8.29 -19.19 10.77
CA ARG A 169 9.21 -19.73 9.74
C ARG A 169 10.64 -19.65 10.24
N GLU A 170 11.60 -20.26 9.56
CA GLU A 170 12.99 -20.35 10.05
C GLU A 170 13.54 -18.98 10.51
N ASN A 171 13.48 -17.96 9.64
CA ASN A 171 14.07 -16.63 9.89
C ASN A 171 13.05 -15.48 9.99
N HIS A 172 11.75 -15.76 9.87
CA HIS A 172 10.70 -14.74 9.88
C HIS A 172 9.40 -15.30 10.45
N SER A 173 8.43 -14.43 10.72
CA SER A 173 7.06 -14.85 11.02
C SER A 173 6.13 -14.32 9.92
N ARG A 174 5.15 -15.12 9.50
CA ARG A 174 4.11 -14.67 8.56
C ARG A 174 2.84 -14.38 9.33
N LEU A 175 2.29 -13.19 9.17
CA LEU A 175 0.97 -12.81 9.69
C LEU A 175 -0.04 -12.89 8.55
N ARG A 176 -1.20 -13.50 8.79
CA ARG A 176 -2.41 -13.30 7.99
C ARG A 176 -3.54 -12.89 8.92
N ALA A 177 -4.17 -11.77 8.65
CA ALA A 177 -5.28 -11.25 9.42
C ALA A 177 -6.47 -10.93 8.51
N SER A 178 -7.67 -11.16 9.03
CA SER A 178 -8.94 -10.73 8.46
C SER A 178 -9.60 -9.79 9.46
N ILE A 179 -10.13 -8.67 9.00
CA ILE A 179 -10.79 -7.67 9.84
C ILE A 179 -12.23 -7.53 9.35
N VAL A 180 -13.21 -7.58 10.25
CA VAL A 180 -14.62 -7.32 9.89
C VAL A 180 -14.78 -5.82 9.63
N HIS A 181 -14.95 -5.43 8.37
CA HIS A 181 -15.08 -4.03 7.92
C HIS A 181 -15.71 -3.96 6.52
N PRO A 182 -16.61 -3.02 6.18
CA PRO A 182 -17.38 -3.08 4.93
C PRO A 182 -16.57 -2.48 3.76
N MET A 183 -15.65 -1.57 4.07
CA MET A 183 -14.81 -0.84 3.12
C MET A 183 -15.65 -0.11 2.07
N ASP A 184 -16.69 0.60 2.50
CA ASP A 184 -17.55 1.35 1.60
C ASP A 184 -16.77 2.52 0.99
N THR A 185 -16.87 2.65 -0.34
CA THR A 185 -16.07 3.62 -1.10
C THR A 185 -16.67 5.02 -1.13
N GLY A 186 -17.91 5.18 -0.69
CA GLY A 186 -18.65 6.44 -0.84
C GLY A 186 -19.15 6.71 -2.26
N LEU A 187 -18.91 5.81 -3.22
CA LEU A 187 -19.32 5.99 -4.62
C LEU A 187 -20.73 5.47 -4.92
N VAL A 188 -21.32 4.73 -3.98
CA VAL A 188 -22.72 4.26 -4.06
C VAL A 188 -23.63 5.35 -3.52
N ALA A 189 -24.66 5.73 -4.28
CA ALA A 189 -25.60 6.77 -3.88
C ALA A 189 -26.23 6.45 -2.51
N GLY A 190 -26.09 7.38 -1.57
CA GLY A 190 -26.64 7.26 -0.21
C GLY A 190 -25.78 6.45 0.78
N ILE A 191 -24.65 5.88 0.36
CA ILE A 191 -23.71 5.18 1.24
C ILE A 191 -22.44 6.03 1.38
N PRO A 192 -22.13 6.56 2.58
CA PRO A 192 -20.91 7.33 2.78
C PRO A 192 -19.65 6.46 2.71
N ALA A 193 -18.49 7.08 2.50
CA ALA A 193 -17.21 6.39 2.59
C ALA A 193 -16.97 5.89 4.03
N PHE A 194 -16.69 4.61 4.17
CA PHE A 194 -16.45 3.98 5.46
C PHE A 194 -15.41 2.85 5.33
N TYR A 195 -14.16 3.15 5.68
CA TYR A 195 -13.01 2.31 5.41
C TYR A 195 -12.00 2.33 6.56
N LEU A 196 -11.23 1.24 6.69
CA LEU A 196 -10.08 1.19 7.60
C LEU A 196 -9.07 2.25 7.15
N GLU A 197 -8.67 3.15 8.04
CA GLU A 197 -7.77 4.27 7.72
C GLU A 197 -6.32 3.88 8.02
N GLN A 198 -6.09 3.28 9.18
CA GLN A 198 -4.74 3.02 9.69
C GLN A 198 -4.67 1.70 10.44
N LEU A 199 -3.58 0.96 10.23
CA LEU A 199 -3.17 -0.17 11.06
C LEU A 199 -1.68 -0.07 11.40
N GLU A 200 -1.32 -0.47 12.60
CA GLU A 200 0.04 -0.64 13.08
C GLU A 200 0.24 -2.05 13.61
N ILE A 201 1.38 -2.64 13.26
CA ILE A 201 1.83 -3.93 13.78
C ILE A 201 2.97 -3.66 14.74
N ARG A 202 2.84 -4.10 15.98
CA ARG A 202 3.84 -3.89 17.04
C ARG A 202 4.28 -5.21 17.63
N ALA A 203 5.56 -5.34 17.95
CA ALA A 203 6.05 -6.46 18.76
C ALA A 203 5.48 -6.36 20.19
N SER A 204 5.50 -7.46 20.93
CA SER A 204 5.05 -7.49 22.34
C SER A 204 5.75 -6.45 23.24
N GLY A 205 6.98 -6.05 22.92
CA GLY A 205 7.71 -4.99 23.63
C GLY A 205 7.30 -3.55 23.26
N GLY A 206 6.35 -3.36 22.35
CA GLY A 206 5.87 -2.05 21.89
C GLY A 206 6.55 -1.52 20.63
N ASP A 207 7.66 -2.12 20.21
CA ASP A 207 8.38 -1.77 18.98
C ASP A 207 7.47 -1.83 17.75
N LEU A 208 7.43 -0.73 16.98
CA LEU A 208 6.70 -0.69 15.71
C LEU A 208 7.41 -1.56 14.68
N ILE A 209 6.67 -2.52 14.12
CA ILE A 209 7.14 -3.43 13.07
C ILE A 209 6.75 -2.90 11.70
N SER A 210 5.53 -2.39 11.53
CA SER A 210 5.02 -1.85 10.26
C SER A 210 3.84 -0.92 10.51
N ARG A 211 3.65 0.06 9.62
CA ARG A 211 2.47 0.93 9.60
C ARG A 211 1.83 0.88 8.22
N LEU A 212 0.50 0.81 8.17
CA LEU A 212 -0.29 0.77 6.96
C LEU A 212 -1.31 1.91 7.03
N ALA A 213 -1.35 2.75 6.00
CA ALA A 213 -2.52 3.55 5.68
C ALA A 213 -3.29 2.84 4.57
N LEU A 214 -4.58 2.62 4.81
CA LEU A 214 -5.48 1.84 3.98
C LEU A 214 -6.54 2.77 3.39
N PHE A 215 -7.06 2.42 2.21
CA PHE A 215 -7.99 3.26 1.47
C PHE A 215 -9.23 2.47 1.03
N GLU A 216 -10.24 3.22 0.60
CA GLU A 216 -11.55 2.78 0.15
C GLU A 216 -11.54 1.57 -0.80
N PRO A 217 -10.63 1.45 -1.79
CA PRO A 217 -10.69 0.37 -2.77
C PRO A 217 -10.21 -0.98 -2.24
N ILE A 218 -9.89 -1.13 -0.97
CA ILE A 218 -9.62 -2.46 -0.39
C ILE A 218 -10.94 -3.25 -0.33
N ALA A 219 -10.85 -4.57 -0.57
CA ALA A 219 -12.01 -5.44 -0.54
C ALA A 219 -12.66 -5.50 0.85
N GLU A 220 -13.98 -5.76 0.87
CA GLU A 220 -14.72 -6.01 2.10
C GLU A 220 -14.09 -7.14 2.94
N ASN A 221 -14.19 -7.02 4.25
CA ASN A 221 -13.53 -7.87 5.23
C ASN A 221 -12.03 -8.02 4.91
N PRO A 222 -11.24 -6.93 5.02
CA PRO A 222 -9.86 -6.88 4.55
C PRO A 222 -9.05 -8.06 5.05
N VAL A 223 -8.41 -8.77 4.13
CA VAL A 223 -7.44 -9.82 4.46
C VAL A 223 -6.06 -9.34 4.09
N LEU A 224 -5.18 -9.24 5.08
CA LEU A 224 -3.82 -8.75 4.94
C LEU A 224 -2.83 -9.86 5.26
N THR A 225 -1.80 -10.02 4.44
CA THR A 225 -0.70 -10.96 4.68
C THR A 225 0.62 -10.22 4.67
N LEU A 226 1.41 -10.33 5.74
CA LEU A 226 2.71 -9.67 5.88
C LEU A 226 3.78 -10.66 6.34
N ASP A 227 5.01 -10.46 5.89
CA ASP A 227 6.20 -11.13 6.42
C ASP A 227 6.90 -10.17 7.41
N LEU A 228 7.06 -10.64 8.65
CA LEU A 228 7.55 -9.86 9.79
C LEU A 228 8.88 -10.46 10.29
N PRO A 229 9.68 -9.71 11.07
CA PRO A 229 10.75 -10.32 11.86
C PRO A 229 10.23 -11.49 12.68
N LYS A 230 11.12 -12.40 13.05
CA LYS A 230 10.77 -13.52 13.92
C LYS A 230 10.17 -13.01 15.23
N VAL A 231 8.88 -13.25 15.44
CA VAL A 231 8.12 -12.86 16.63
C VAL A 231 7.21 -13.98 17.09
N LYS A 232 7.08 -14.15 18.41
CA LYS A 232 6.15 -15.12 19.04
C LYS A 232 4.78 -14.53 19.31
N GLN A 233 4.73 -13.22 19.53
CA GLN A 233 3.53 -12.45 19.83
C GLN A 233 3.67 -11.03 19.27
N LEU A 234 2.56 -10.48 18.81
CA LEU A 234 2.44 -9.12 18.31
C LEU A 234 1.07 -8.54 18.66
N THR A 235 0.95 -7.23 18.51
CA THR A 235 -0.32 -6.51 18.55
C THR A 235 -0.59 -5.90 17.17
N MET A 236 -1.82 -6.02 16.70
CA MET A 236 -2.36 -5.23 15.60
C MET A 236 -3.31 -4.19 16.22
N ALA A 237 -3.09 -2.92 15.93
CA ALA A 237 -3.94 -1.83 16.42
C ALA A 237 -4.17 -0.79 15.34
N GLY A 238 -5.30 -0.10 15.35
CA GLY A 238 -5.64 0.90 14.34
C GLY A 238 -7.06 1.41 14.46
N ARG A 239 -7.56 2.01 13.38
CA ARG A 239 -8.91 2.58 13.32
C ARG A 239 -9.43 2.72 11.90
N ASP A 240 -10.74 2.90 11.79
CA ASP A 240 -11.42 3.37 10.59
C ASP A 240 -11.49 4.91 10.52
N ASN A 241 -12.01 5.43 9.40
CA ASN A 241 -12.17 6.86 9.14
C ASN A 241 -13.26 7.54 9.99
N ASN A 242 -14.03 6.78 10.79
CA ASN A 242 -14.96 7.31 11.80
C ASN A 242 -14.37 7.25 13.21
N GLY A 243 -13.17 6.70 13.38
CA GLY A 243 -12.47 6.59 14.65
C GLY A 243 -12.81 5.32 15.45
N ASN A 244 -13.55 4.36 14.90
CA ASN A 244 -13.77 3.10 15.62
C ASN A 244 -12.46 2.30 15.67
N PRO A 245 -12.08 1.74 16.83
CA PRO A 245 -10.81 1.07 17.00
C PRO A 245 -10.83 -0.35 16.39
N VAL A 246 -9.66 -0.79 15.94
CA VAL A 246 -9.37 -2.18 15.59
C VAL A 246 -8.19 -2.61 16.44
N GLU A 247 -8.35 -3.62 17.30
CA GLU A 247 -7.28 -4.09 18.18
C GLU A 247 -7.27 -5.61 18.33
N ALA A 248 -6.09 -6.21 18.27
CA ALA A 248 -5.89 -7.64 18.48
C ALA A 248 -4.49 -7.97 18.99
N GLN A 249 -4.43 -8.84 20.00
CA GLN A 249 -3.20 -9.52 20.40
C GLN A 249 -3.13 -10.88 19.71
N ILE A 250 -2.01 -11.17 19.06
CA ILE A 250 -1.86 -12.34 18.19
C ILE A 250 -0.59 -13.07 18.61
N SER A 251 -0.70 -14.37 18.87
CA SER A 251 0.43 -15.24 19.20
C SER A 251 0.51 -16.40 18.21
N GLU A 252 1.67 -17.07 18.15
CA GLU A 252 1.87 -18.23 17.27
C GLU A 252 0.88 -19.39 17.53
N SER A 253 0.26 -19.43 18.72
CA SER A 253 -0.70 -20.47 19.14
C SER A 253 -2.17 -20.06 19.03
N SER A 254 -2.50 -18.81 18.72
CA SER A 254 -3.91 -18.38 18.66
C SER A 254 -4.57 -18.83 17.35
N GLN A 255 -5.23 -20.00 17.40
CA GLN A 255 -6.52 -20.19 16.71
C GLN A 255 -7.59 -19.60 17.64
N THR A 256 -8.01 -18.36 17.41
CA THR A 256 -9.17 -17.82 18.13
C THR A 256 -10.44 -18.30 17.42
N GLY A 257 -10.87 -19.52 17.73
CA GLY A 257 -12.26 -19.93 17.56
C GLY A 257 -13.04 -19.44 18.77
N SER A 258 -14.11 -18.67 18.55
CA SER A 258 -15.01 -18.23 19.60
C SER A 258 -15.52 -19.43 20.40
N ASN A 259 -15.16 -19.49 21.68
CA ASN A 259 -15.73 -20.43 22.63
C ASN A 259 -17.13 -19.91 22.99
N ARG A 260 -18.18 -20.57 22.49
CA ARG A 260 -19.44 -20.69 23.22
C ARG A 260 -19.91 -22.14 23.19
N LEU A 261 -20.13 -22.65 24.40
CA LEU A 261 -20.95 -23.81 24.71
C LEU A 261 -22.37 -23.61 24.19
#